data_AF-A0A7Y0N2Z0-F1
#
_entry.id   AF-A0A7Y0N2Z0-F1
#
_cell.length_a   1.000
_cell.length_b   1.000
_cell.length_c   1.000
_cell.angle_alpha   90.00
_cell.angle_beta   90.00
_cell.angle_gamma   90.00
#
_symmetry.space_group_name_H-M   'P 1'
#
loop_
_entity.id
_entity.type
_entity.pdbx_description
1 polymer ?
#
loop_
_entity_poly.entity_id
_entity_poly.type
_entity_poly.pdbx_seq_one_letter_code
_entity_poly.pdbx_strand_id
1 'polypeptide(L)'
;FAQEKQEEGHHVLHLTLDDTAAFDDLDQVLQHYVREVGASKFEYQRPDEYRLLEQLTKLKLEGVVKRCVDTEHFLLPFAEIEQQFPQGKHVMMEHFYRRMRKRFDILMQDGKPVGEKWNYDANNRNKLKVKDIEQLPKPLMFSLNVDEIVERLMRHKISTIGSLNGDLLWPVNRAQSLSLLAHFC
;
A
#
# COMPACT_ATOMS: atom_id res chain seq x y z
N PHE A 1 13.30 1.67 -3.02
CA PHE A 1 12.41 2.29 -4.03
C PHE A 1 13.09 3.44 -4.77
N ALA A 2 13.48 4.54 -4.11
CA ALA A 2 14.11 5.68 -4.80
C ALA A 2 15.34 5.29 -5.62
N GLN A 3 16.27 4.54 -5.02
CA GLN A 3 17.45 4.00 -5.70
C GLN A 3 17.08 3.10 -6.89
N GLU A 4 16.15 2.16 -6.72
CA GLU A 4 15.66 1.27 -7.79
C GLU A 4 15.14 2.09 -8.99
N LYS A 5 14.41 3.18 -8.74
CA LYS A 5 13.93 4.06 -9.82
C LYS A 5 15.04 4.85 -10.49
N GLN A 6 16.08 5.25 -9.75
CA GLN A 6 17.28 5.86 -10.34
C GLN A 6 18.02 4.86 -11.23
N GLU A 7 18.14 3.61 -10.80
CA GLU A 7 18.76 2.51 -11.58
C GLU A 7 17.95 2.18 -12.85
N GLU A 8 16.62 2.35 -12.81
CA GLU A 8 15.74 2.27 -13.99
C GLU A 8 15.85 3.51 -14.93
N GLY A 9 16.64 4.52 -14.57
CA GLY A 9 16.91 5.71 -15.40
C GLY A 9 16.01 6.91 -15.11
N HIS A 10 15.22 6.89 -14.03
CA HIS A 10 14.42 8.04 -13.63
C HIS A 10 15.25 9.09 -12.88
N HIS A 11 14.93 10.36 -13.09
CA HIS A 11 15.38 11.44 -12.22
C HIS A 11 14.54 11.45 -10.95
N VAL A 12 15.15 11.10 -9.82
CA VAL A 12 14.46 10.99 -8.52
C VAL A 12 15.03 12.02 -7.55
N LEU A 13 14.18 12.93 -7.11
CA LEU A 13 14.41 13.76 -5.93
C LEU A 13 13.81 13.04 -4.72
N HIS A 14 14.66 12.47 -3.86
CA HIS A 14 14.25 11.80 -2.64
C HIS A 14 14.47 12.74 -1.45
N LEU A 15 13.38 13.12 -0.79
CA LEU A 15 13.38 14.03 0.36
C LEU A 15 13.15 13.24 1.64
N THR A 16 14.02 13.43 2.61
CA THR A 16 13.88 12.90 3.97
C THR A 16 13.16 13.91 4.88
N LEU A 17 12.84 13.49 6.11
CA LEU A 17 12.30 14.43 7.11
C LEU A 17 13.25 15.60 7.37
N ASP A 18 14.57 15.37 7.28
CA ASP A 18 15.57 16.43 7.45
C ASP A 18 15.45 17.47 6.33
N ASP A 19 15.24 17.03 5.08
CA ASP A 19 15.13 17.90 3.90
C ASP A 19 13.81 18.69 3.87
N THR A 20 12.76 18.14 4.48
CA THR A 20 11.44 18.80 4.52
C THR A 20 11.19 19.60 5.79
N ALA A 21 12.16 19.68 6.70
CA ALA A 21 11.99 20.26 8.04
C ALA A 21 11.56 21.74 8.04
N ALA A 22 11.87 22.47 6.97
CA ALA A 22 11.57 23.89 6.83
C ALA A 22 10.16 24.18 6.31
N PHE A 23 9.41 23.15 5.89
CA PHE A 23 8.05 23.29 5.38
C PHE A 23 7.04 22.87 6.44
N ASP A 24 5.93 23.60 6.54
CA ASP A 24 4.89 23.29 7.52
C ASP A 24 4.05 22.07 7.11
N ASP A 25 3.90 21.85 5.80
CA ASP A 25 3.05 20.79 5.25
C ASP A 25 3.49 20.34 3.85
N LEU A 26 2.82 19.29 3.37
CA LEU A 26 3.04 18.72 2.04
C LEU A 26 2.71 19.69 0.90
N ASP A 27 1.76 20.60 1.08
CA ASP A 27 1.35 21.53 0.02
C ASP A 27 2.50 22.50 -0.28
N GLN A 28 3.15 23.03 0.77
CA GLN A 28 4.31 23.89 0.64
C GLN A 28 5.50 23.17 -0.02
N VAL A 29 5.76 21.91 0.36
CA VAL A 29 6.81 21.08 -0.27
C VAL A 29 6.53 20.95 -1.77
N LEU A 30 5.31 20.55 -2.15
CA LEU A 30 4.94 20.35 -3.55
C LEU A 30 5.00 21.67 -4.34
N GLN A 31 4.50 22.77 -3.80
CA GLN A 31 4.56 24.09 -4.42
C GLN A 31 5.99 24.60 -4.60
N HIS A 32 6.89 24.30 -3.66
CA HIS A 32 8.29 24.67 -3.75
C HIS A 32 8.96 23.92 -4.91
N TYR A 33 8.92 22.59 -4.89
CA TYR A 33 9.65 21.78 -5.85
C TYR A 33 9.05 21.84 -7.26
N VAL A 34 7.73 21.96 -7.40
CA VAL A 34 7.11 22.18 -8.71
C VAL A 34 7.61 23.47 -9.37
N ARG A 35 7.83 24.54 -8.59
CA ARG A 35 8.40 25.79 -9.09
C ARG A 35 9.89 25.65 -9.38
N GLU A 36 10.64 25.02 -8.50
CA GLU A 36 12.09 24.83 -8.65
C GLU A 36 12.43 24.07 -9.93
N VAL A 37 11.70 23.00 -10.23
CA VAL A 37 11.94 22.19 -11.44
C VAL A 37 11.29 22.79 -12.69
N GLY A 38 10.50 23.86 -12.55
CA GLY A 38 9.75 24.46 -13.66
C GLY A 38 8.71 23.50 -14.28
N ALA A 39 8.06 22.68 -13.46
CA ALA A 39 7.13 21.66 -13.94
C ALA A 39 5.89 22.31 -14.59
N SER A 40 5.53 21.85 -15.80
CA SER A 40 4.27 22.19 -16.46
C SER A 40 3.12 21.23 -16.11
N LYS A 41 3.46 20.08 -15.51
CA LYS A 41 2.51 19.03 -15.14
C LYS A 41 2.89 18.39 -13.80
N PHE A 42 1.88 18.11 -12.99
CA PHE A 42 2.01 17.37 -11.73
C PHE A 42 1.01 16.21 -11.73
N GLU A 43 1.53 14.98 -11.64
CA GLU A 43 0.73 13.75 -11.61
C GLU A 43 0.97 12.99 -10.31
N TYR A 44 -0.12 12.44 -9.75
CA TYR A 44 -0.06 11.62 -8.54
C TYR A 44 -1.07 10.48 -8.62
N GLN A 45 -0.72 9.37 -7.98
CA GLN A 45 -1.61 8.24 -7.79
C GLN A 45 -2.68 8.57 -6.74
N ARG A 46 -3.90 8.12 -6.97
CA ARG A 46 -5.05 8.34 -6.09
C ARG A 46 -4.73 7.84 -4.67
N PRO A 47 -4.75 8.71 -3.64
CA PRO A 47 -4.49 8.27 -2.27
C PRO A 47 -5.58 7.35 -1.71
N ASP A 48 -5.16 6.42 -0.86
CA ASP A 48 -6.05 5.47 -0.18
C ASP A 48 -6.61 6.02 1.14
N GLU A 49 -6.13 7.19 1.59
CA GLU A 49 -6.64 7.92 2.75
C GLU A 49 -7.43 9.17 2.30
N TYR A 50 -8.65 9.33 2.81
CA TYR A 50 -9.54 10.44 2.44
C TYR A 50 -8.93 11.82 2.71
N ARG A 51 -8.25 12.01 3.85
CA ARG A 51 -7.61 13.27 4.23
C ARG A 51 -6.59 13.72 3.19
N LEU A 52 -5.71 12.81 2.76
CA LEU A 52 -4.68 13.12 1.75
C LEU A 52 -5.30 13.31 0.36
N LEU A 53 -6.32 12.52 0.00
CA LEU A 53 -7.07 12.71 -1.24
C LEU A 53 -7.68 14.12 -1.31
N GLU A 54 -8.32 14.56 -0.22
CA GLU A 54 -8.94 15.87 -0.13
C GLU A 54 -7.88 16.98 -0.22
N GLN A 55 -6.77 16.84 0.51
CA GLN A 55 -5.63 17.76 0.47
C GLN A 55 -5.10 17.92 -0.96
N LEU A 56 -4.71 16.83 -1.63
CA LEU A 56 -4.18 16.89 -3.00
C LEU A 56 -5.21 17.36 -4.02
N THR A 57 -6.51 17.08 -3.80
CA THR A 57 -7.59 17.60 -4.65
C THR A 57 -7.70 19.12 -4.54
N LYS A 58 -7.52 19.68 -3.33
CA LYS A 58 -7.57 21.13 -3.07
C LYS A 58 -6.27 21.86 -3.37
N LEU A 59 -5.13 21.16 -3.45
CA LEU A 59 -3.81 21.71 -3.77
C LEU A 59 -3.86 22.59 -5.03
N LYS A 60 -3.33 23.81 -4.93
CA LYS A 60 -3.22 24.75 -6.05
C LYS A 60 -1.76 24.85 -6.51
N LEU A 61 -1.54 24.67 -7.81
CA LEU A 61 -0.26 24.82 -8.48
C LEU A 61 -0.45 25.77 -9.68
N GLU A 62 0.07 26.98 -9.58
CA GLU A 62 -0.12 28.01 -10.61
C GLU A 62 0.61 27.65 -11.91
N GLY A 63 -0.08 27.70 -13.05
CA GLY A 63 0.51 27.39 -14.35
C GLY A 63 0.81 25.90 -14.60
N VAL A 64 0.36 25.00 -13.71
CA VAL A 64 0.67 23.57 -13.78
C VAL A 64 -0.59 22.73 -13.96
N VAL A 65 -0.56 21.80 -14.92
CA VAL A 65 -1.65 20.84 -15.11
C VAL A 65 -1.56 19.75 -14.03
N LYS A 66 -2.53 19.74 -13.12
CA LYS A 66 -2.66 18.71 -12.08
C LYS A 66 -3.53 17.55 -12.56
N ARG A 67 -3.05 16.30 -12.41
CA ARG A 67 -3.84 15.10 -12.72
C ARG A 67 -3.66 14.00 -11.67
N CYS A 68 -4.78 13.47 -11.21
CA CYS A 68 -4.84 12.26 -10.41
C CYS A 68 -5.01 11.05 -11.34
N VAL A 69 -4.25 9.97 -11.11
CA VAL A 69 -4.38 8.69 -11.83
C VAL A 69 -4.76 7.58 -10.85
N ASP A 70 -5.47 6.56 -11.32
CA ASP A 70 -5.85 5.42 -10.47
C ASP A 70 -4.63 4.58 -10.06
N THR A 71 -4.81 3.67 -9.10
CA THR A 71 -3.74 2.79 -8.59
C THR A 71 -3.97 1.33 -8.96
N GLU A 72 -2.90 0.53 -8.89
CA GLU A 72 -2.98 -0.93 -9.01
C GLU A 72 -3.03 -1.61 -7.64
N HIS A 73 -3.38 -0.88 -6.57
CA HIS A 73 -3.45 -1.42 -5.21
C HIS A 73 -4.64 -2.38 -5.02
N PHE A 74 -5.69 -2.24 -5.84
CA PHE A 74 -6.93 -2.99 -5.71
C PHE A 74 -7.31 -3.72 -7.01
N LEU A 75 -7.88 -4.92 -6.86
CA LEU A 75 -8.43 -5.68 -8.00
C LEU A 75 -9.68 -5.03 -8.59
N LEU A 76 -10.43 -4.26 -7.81
CA LEU A 76 -11.59 -3.51 -8.29
C LEU A 76 -11.17 -2.06 -8.53
N PRO A 77 -11.21 -1.56 -9.79
CA PRO A 77 -10.91 -0.16 -10.08
C PRO A 77 -11.84 0.79 -9.33
N PHE A 78 -11.33 1.95 -8.92
CA PHE A 78 -12.10 2.88 -8.09
C PHE A 78 -13.38 3.37 -8.80
N ALA A 79 -13.28 3.62 -10.12
CA ALA A 79 -14.39 4.06 -10.95
C ALA A 79 -15.58 3.07 -11.00
N GLU A 80 -15.36 1.80 -10.67
CA GLU A 80 -16.41 0.78 -10.67
C GLU A 80 -17.12 0.65 -9.32
N ILE A 81 -16.64 1.31 -8.25
CA ILE A 81 -17.18 1.14 -6.89
C ILE A 81 -18.67 1.50 -6.83
N GLU A 82 -19.08 2.65 -7.35
CA GLU A 82 -20.49 3.09 -7.31
C GLU A 82 -21.43 2.13 -8.04
N GLN A 83 -20.94 1.52 -9.14
CA GLN A 83 -21.69 0.51 -9.89
C GLN A 83 -21.81 -0.81 -9.10
N GLN A 84 -20.74 -1.23 -8.42
CA GLN A 84 -20.73 -2.48 -7.64
C GLN A 84 -21.44 -2.37 -6.28
N PHE A 85 -21.45 -1.17 -5.70
CA PHE A 85 -21.97 -0.85 -4.38
C PHE A 85 -22.92 0.36 -4.43
N PRO A 86 -24.05 0.24 -5.13
CA PRO A 86 -25.01 1.34 -5.26
C PRO A 86 -25.59 1.74 -3.91
N GLN A 87 -25.64 3.05 -3.67
CA GLN A 87 -26.17 3.63 -2.43
C GLN A 87 -27.60 3.12 -2.13
N GLY A 88 -27.85 2.82 -0.85
CA GLY A 88 -29.17 2.38 -0.38
C GLY A 88 -29.54 0.93 -0.74
N LYS A 89 -28.64 0.16 -1.37
CA LYS A 89 -28.84 -1.28 -1.62
C LYS A 89 -27.94 -2.12 -0.74
N HIS A 90 -28.52 -3.16 -0.15
CA HIS A 90 -27.76 -4.14 0.61
C HIS A 90 -26.86 -4.95 -0.33
N VAL A 91 -25.55 -4.99 -0.03
CA VAL A 91 -24.56 -5.78 -0.78
C VAL A 91 -23.88 -6.76 0.16
N MET A 92 -23.96 -8.05 -0.15
CA MET A 92 -23.28 -9.10 0.60
C MET A 92 -21.89 -9.35 0.01
N MET A 93 -20.88 -9.46 0.89
CA MET A 93 -19.50 -9.76 0.50
C MET A 93 -19.41 -11.07 -0.31
N GLU A 94 -20.20 -12.09 0.04
CA GLU A 94 -20.20 -13.34 -0.71
C GLU A 94 -20.56 -13.16 -2.19
N HIS A 95 -21.60 -12.37 -2.49
CA HIS A 95 -22.00 -12.13 -3.89
C HIS A 95 -20.92 -11.34 -4.64
N PHE A 96 -20.30 -10.37 -3.99
CA PHE A 96 -19.18 -9.63 -4.58
C PHE A 96 -17.97 -10.54 -4.84
N TYR A 97 -17.57 -11.35 -3.86
CA TYR A 97 -16.50 -12.33 -3.98
C TYR A 97 -16.71 -13.33 -5.13
N ARG A 98 -17.92 -13.87 -5.28
CA ARG A 98 -18.25 -14.78 -6.40
C ARG A 98 -18.09 -14.07 -7.77
N ARG A 99 -18.48 -12.81 -7.88
CA ARG A 99 -18.28 -12.01 -9.11
C ARG A 99 -16.79 -11.80 -9.38
N MET A 100 -16.00 -11.45 -8.37
CA MET A 100 -14.56 -11.25 -8.52
C MET A 100 -13.85 -12.53 -8.93
N ARG A 101 -14.18 -13.69 -8.35
CA ARG A 101 -13.63 -14.99 -8.79
C ARG A 101 -13.93 -15.29 -10.25
N LYS A 102 -15.16 -15.05 -10.70
CA LYS A 102 -15.52 -15.21 -12.13
C LYS A 102 -14.77 -14.23 -13.02
N ARG A 103 -14.63 -12.97 -12.60
CA ARG A 103 -13.94 -11.92 -13.37
C ARG A 103 -12.46 -12.25 -13.60
N PHE A 104 -11.78 -12.77 -12.59
CA PHE A 104 -10.34 -13.06 -12.64
C PHE A 104 -10.01 -14.53 -12.89
N ASP A 105 -11.03 -15.37 -13.12
CA ASP A 105 -10.90 -16.82 -13.31
C ASP A 105 -10.15 -17.54 -12.17
N ILE A 106 -10.28 -17.03 -10.94
CA ILE A 106 -9.54 -17.56 -9.78
C ILE A 106 -10.26 -18.78 -9.21
N LEU A 107 -9.59 -19.93 -9.26
CA LEU A 107 -10.10 -21.24 -8.84
C LEU A 107 -11.40 -21.61 -9.58
N MET A 108 -11.52 -21.26 -10.86
CA MET A 108 -12.71 -21.53 -11.66
C MET A 108 -12.41 -22.66 -12.66
N GLN A 109 -13.42 -23.48 -12.96
CA GLN A 109 -13.36 -24.52 -13.99
C GLN A 109 -14.73 -24.57 -14.68
N ASP A 110 -14.76 -24.38 -16.01
CA ASP A 110 -15.98 -24.37 -16.82
C ASP A 110 -17.09 -23.44 -16.26
N GLY A 111 -16.69 -22.26 -15.76
CA GLY A 111 -17.59 -21.28 -15.16
C GLY A 111 -18.14 -21.64 -13.77
N LYS A 112 -17.71 -22.77 -13.19
CA LYS A 112 -18.06 -23.22 -11.84
C LYS A 112 -16.86 -23.10 -10.88
N PRO A 113 -17.07 -22.94 -9.58
CA PRO A 113 -15.97 -22.94 -8.63
C PRO A 113 -15.36 -24.34 -8.56
N VAL A 114 -14.03 -24.42 -8.57
CA VAL A 114 -13.29 -25.66 -8.26
C VAL A 114 -13.74 -26.18 -6.89
N GLY A 115 -14.01 -27.49 -6.81
CA GLY A 115 -14.51 -28.14 -5.59
C GLY A 115 -16.02 -27.99 -5.34
N GLU A 116 -16.77 -27.43 -6.31
CA GLU A 116 -18.24 -27.27 -6.29
C GLU A 116 -18.79 -26.28 -5.26
N LYS A 117 -17.96 -25.79 -4.33
CA LYS A 117 -18.34 -24.81 -3.32
C LYS A 117 -17.63 -23.49 -3.55
N TRP A 118 -18.34 -22.39 -3.30
CA TRP A 118 -17.76 -21.05 -3.37
C TRP A 118 -16.86 -20.74 -2.17
N ASN A 119 -17.18 -21.28 -1.00
CA ASN A 119 -16.48 -20.99 0.24
C ASN A 119 -16.35 -22.26 1.12
N TYR A 120 -15.23 -22.38 1.83
CA TYR A 120 -14.92 -23.43 2.80
C TYR A 120 -14.64 -22.85 4.21
N ASP A 121 -15.03 -21.61 4.48
CA ASP A 121 -14.78 -20.89 5.73
C ASP A 121 -15.20 -21.68 6.98
N ALA A 122 -16.34 -22.38 6.92
CA ALA A 122 -16.82 -23.21 8.03
C ALA A 122 -15.82 -24.32 8.42
N ASN A 123 -15.02 -24.82 7.48
CA ASN A 123 -14.00 -25.84 7.73
C ASN A 123 -12.73 -25.26 8.38
N ASN A 124 -12.53 -23.95 8.32
CA ASN A 124 -11.30 -23.26 8.76
C ASN A 124 -11.41 -22.64 10.16
N ARG A 125 -12.36 -23.10 10.99
CA ARG A 125 -12.65 -22.56 12.34
C ARG A 125 -12.17 -23.43 13.50
N ASN A 126 -11.48 -24.54 13.20
CA ASN A 126 -10.94 -25.42 14.22
C ASN A 126 -9.83 -24.72 15.01
N LYS A 127 -9.79 -24.94 16.33
CA LYS A 127 -8.70 -24.44 17.17
C LYS A 127 -7.42 -25.25 16.89
N LEU A 128 -6.29 -24.56 16.82
CA LEU A 128 -4.98 -25.21 16.80
C LEU A 128 -4.71 -25.87 18.16
N LYS A 129 -4.20 -27.10 18.16
CA LYS A 129 -3.75 -27.77 19.39
C LYS A 129 -2.35 -27.28 19.74
N VAL A 130 -1.97 -27.34 21.02
CA VAL A 130 -0.63 -26.91 21.48
C VAL A 130 0.50 -27.60 20.71
N LYS A 131 0.36 -28.91 20.45
CA LYS A 131 1.33 -29.68 19.64
C LYS A 131 1.45 -29.20 18.19
N ASP A 132 0.38 -28.68 17.61
CA ASP A 132 0.38 -28.16 16.24
C ASP A 132 1.10 -26.81 16.19
N ILE A 133 0.97 -25.99 17.26
CA ILE A 133 1.67 -24.70 17.39
C ILE A 133 3.18 -24.90 17.45
N GLU A 134 3.65 -25.92 18.19
CA GLU A 134 5.07 -26.26 18.29
C GLU A 134 5.68 -26.70 16.96
N GLN A 135 4.86 -27.12 16.00
CA GLN A 135 5.26 -27.54 14.65
C GLN A 135 5.16 -26.42 13.61
N LEU A 136 4.70 -25.23 13.99
CA LEU A 136 4.59 -24.12 13.05
C LEU A 136 5.96 -23.73 12.50
N PRO A 137 6.07 -23.48 11.18
CA PRO A 137 7.30 -22.96 10.61
C PRO A 137 7.62 -21.60 11.23
N LYS A 138 8.91 -21.33 11.42
CA LYS A 138 9.35 -20.00 11.84
C LYS A 138 9.04 -18.98 10.75
N PRO A 139 8.62 -17.75 11.10
CA PRO A 139 8.44 -16.70 10.12
C PRO A 139 9.80 -16.33 9.50
N LEU A 140 9.80 -16.03 8.20
CA LEU A 140 10.95 -15.43 7.56
C LEU A 140 11.06 -13.97 8.02
N MET A 141 12.23 -13.59 8.54
CA MET A 141 12.52 -12.25 9.06
C MET A 141 13.79 -11.72 8.39
N PHE A 142 13.85 -10.42 8.11
CA PHE A 142 14.97 -9.80 7.38
C PHE A 142 15.99 -9.07 8.26
N SER A 143 15.63 -8.76 9.51
CA SER A 143 16.50 -8.13 10.53
C SER A 143 17.36 -6.99 9.97
N LEU A 144 16.72 -5.88 9.62
CA LEU A 144 17.38 -4.70 9.08
C LEU A 144 17.70 -3.70 10.19
N ASN A 145 18.97 -3.26 10.26
CA ASN A 145 19.34 -2.13 11.11
C ASN A 145 18.67 -0.84 10.61
N VAL A 146 17.99 -0.14 11.51
CA VAL A 146 17.23 1.10 11.21
C VAL A 146 17.62 2.26 12.12
N ASP A 147 18.81 2.21 12.74
CA ASP A 147 19.23 3.17 13.75
C ASP A 147 19.22 4.61 13.20
N GLU A 148 19.66 4.82 11.96
CA GLU A 148 19.63 6.14 11.31
C GLU A 148 18.20 6.71 11.21
N ILE A 149 17.21 5.86 10.93
CA ILE A 149 15.80 6.27 10.83
C ILE A 149 15.28 6.61 12.23
N VAL A 150 15.61 5.78 13.23
CA VAL A 150 15.22 6.02 14.64
C VAL A 150 15.81 7.33 15.15
N GLU A 151 17.09 7.58 14.90
CA GLU A 151 17.75 8.85 15.23
C GLU A 151 17.07 10.04 14.55
N ARG A 152 16.71 9.91 13.26
CA ARG A 152 15.97 10.95 12.55
C ARG A 152 14.62 11.23 13.22
N LEU A 153 13.83 10.20 13.55
CA LEU A 153 12.56 10.38 14.25
C LEU A 153 12.73 11.09 15.60
N MET A 154 13.79 10.78 16.34
CA MET A 154 14.12 11.45 17.62
C MET A 154 14.50 12.91 17.42
N ARG A 155 15.35 13.24 16.42
CA ARG A 155 15.71 14.63 16.09
C ARG A 155 14.48 15.47 15.75
N HIS A 156 13.54 14.89 15.02
CA HIS A 156 12.27 15.51 14.61
C HIS A 156 11.18 15.45 15.68
N LYS A 157 11.46 14.84 16.85
CA LYS A 157 10.53 14.74 17.98
C LYS A 157 9.17 14.14 17.60
N ILE A 158 9.18 13.13 16.72
CA ILE A 158 7.96 12.47 16.26
C ILE A 158 7.38 11.62 17.39
N SER A 159 6.15 11.93 17.80
CA SER A 159 5.43 11.16 18.81
C SER A 159 4.95 9.83 18.24
N THR A 160 5.33 8.72 18.88
CA THR A 160 4.97 7.37 18.46
C THR A 160 4.36 6.56 19.61
N ILE A 161 3.60 5.52 19.27
CA ILE A 161 3.19 4.47 20.21
C ILE A 161 4.05 3.21 19.98
N GLY A 162 4.43 2.52 21.06
CA GLY A 162 5.31 1.34 21.00
C GLY A 162 6.81 1.64 21.23
N SER A 163 7.67 0.65 21.03
CA SER A 163 9.13 0.78 21.21
C SER A 163 9.89 0.49 19.92
N LEU A 164 10.85 1.35 19.60
CA LEU A 164 11.72 1.27 18.40
C LEU A 164 13.08 0.63 18.73
N ASN A 165 13.06 -0.50 19.45
CA ASN A 165 14.29 -1.16 19.89
C ASN A 165 14.64 -2.32 18.95
N GLY A 166 15.87 -2.33 18.44
CA GLY A 166 16.43 -3.41 17.64
C GLY A 166 16.08 -3.33 16.16
N ASP A 167 16.36 -4.41 15.45
CA ASP A 167 16.22 -4.48 14.00
C ASP A 167 14.75 -4.52 13.53
N LEU A 168 14.49 -3.94 12.36
CA LEU A 168 13.23 -4.06 11.65
C LEU A 168 13.14 -5.45 11.00
N LEU A 169 12.16 -6.24 11.43
CA LEU A 169 12.01 -7.63 11.00
C LEU A 169 11.32 -7.80 9.64
N TRP A 170 10.63 -6.76 9.17
CA TRP A 170 9.76 -6.77 7.99
C TRP A 170 10.53 -6.56 6.68
N PRO A 171 10.01 -7.06 5.54
CA PRO A 171 10.57 -6.73 4.24
C PRO A 171 10.38 -5.23 3.94
N VAL A 172 11.43 -4.59 3.42
CA VAL A 172 11.44 -3.15 3.07
C VAL A 172 11.51 -2.88 1.57
N ASN A 173 11.63 -3.94 0.76
CA ASN A 173 11.71 -3.82 -0.69
C ASN A 173 11.03 -4.99 -1.40
N ARG A 174 10.86 -4.86 -2.72
CA ARG A 174 10.18 -5.83 -3.57
C ARG A 174 10.82 -7.23 -3.50
N ALA A 175 12.14 -7.33 -3.53
CA ALA A 175 12.85 -8.60 -3.51
C ALA A 175 12.62 -9.38 -2.21
N GLN A 176 12.66 -8.68 -1.08
CA GLN A 176 12.35 -9.26 0.23
C GLN A 176 10.89 -9.68 0.34
N SER A 177 9.94 -8.86 -0.14
CA SER A 177 8.52 -9.21 -0.16
C SER A 177 8.22 -10.44 -1.04
N LEU A 178 8.89 -10.58 -2.19
CA LEU A 178 8.77 -11.77 -3.04
C LEU A 178 9.36 -13.01 -2.36
N SER A 179 10.46 -12.87 -1.63
CA SER A 179 11.05 -13.96 -0.85
C SER A 179 10.12 -14.40 0.29
N LEU A 180 9.46 -13.44 0.95
CA LEU A 180 8.45 -13.73 1.98
C LEU A 180 7.23 -14.46 1.40
N LEU A 181 6.77 -14.05 0.21
CA LEU A 181 5.70 -14.74 -0.49
C LEU A 181 6.10 -16.18 -0.84
N ALA A 182 7.31 -16.38 -1.38
CA ALA A 182 7.83 -17.71 -1.71
C ALA A 182 8.06 -18.60 -0.49
N HIS A 183 8.33 -18.02 0.68
CA HIS A 183 8.42 -18.76 1.95
C HIS A 183 7.05 -19.21 2.47
N PHE A 184 5.99 -18.45 2.15
CA PHE A 184 4.62 -18.78 2.54
C PHE A 184 3.97 -19.84 1.62
N CYS A 185 4.24 -19.77 0.32
CA CYS A 185 3.67 -20.66 -0.71
C CYS A 185 4.38 -22.02 -0.78
#